data_AF-A0A7C7P3R5-F1
#
_entry.id   AF-A0A7C7P3R5-F1
#
_cell.length_a   1.000
_cell.length_b   1.000
_cell.length_c   1.000
_cell.angle_alpha   90.00
_cell.angle_beta   90.00
_cell.angle_gamma   90.00
#
_symmetry.space_group_name_H-M   'P 1'
#
loop_
_entity.id
_entity.type
_entity.pdbx_description
1 polymer ?
#
loop_
_entity_poly.entity_id
_entity_poly.type
_entity_poly.pdbx_seq_one_letter_code
_entity_poly.pdbx_strand_id
1 'polypeptide(L)'
;MRRTAGRLAYTLMVLLVSSIAVFYAIRLSGGDATAAALPGSATEEFREAFRESMGFNQPIYQQYFTFIGKILSGNPGNSLTNNASLTGMLGDHGMNSLVLGGAAFVLVFAIGIPLGMLASLRRNSWTDHGIMSFSTIAMA
;
A
#
# COMPACT_ATOMS: atom_id res chain seq x y z
N MET A 1 -8.41 -24.34 -14.80
CA MET A 1 -8.21 -24.29 -13.33
C MET A 1 -6.74 -24.33 -12.89
N ARG A 2 -5.84 -25.15 -13.48
CA ARG A 2 -4.40 -25.17 -13.10
C ARG A 2 -3.66 -23.82 -13.21
N ARG A 3 -4.00 -22.98 -14.19
CA ARG A 3 -3.37 -21.65 -14.40
C ARG A 3 -3.86 -20.57 -13.42
N THR A 4 -5.11 -20.64 -12.96
CA THR A 4 -5.66 -19.67 -11.99
C THR A 4 -5.13 -19.94 -10.59
N ALA A 5 -4.95 -21.21 -10.21
CA ALA A 5 -4.33 -21.59 -8.95
C ALA A 5 -2.86 -21.13 -8.87
N GLY A 6 -2.09 -21.27 -9.95
CA GLY A 6 -0.71 -20.77 -10.00
C GLY A 6 -0.61 -19.24 -9.86
N ARG A 7 -1.54 -18.50 -10.48
CA ARG A 7 -1.60 -17.04 -10.33
C ARG A 7 -1.98 -16.62 -8.91
N LEU A 8 -2.97 -17.28 -8.31
CA LEU A 8 -3.39 -16.99 -6.94
C LEU A 8 -2.25 -17.24 -5.94
N ALA A 9 -1.53 -18.36 -6.09
CA ALA A 9 -0.37 -18.66 -5.25
C ALA A 9 0.74 -17.61 -5.41
N TYR A 10 1.03 -17.19 -6.65
CA TYR A 10 2.00 -16.14 -6.91
C TYR A 10 1.58 -14.81 -6.28
N THR A 11 0.31 -14.40 -6.43
CA THR A 11 -0.21 -13.17 -5.81
C THR A 11 -0.10 -13.22 -4.30
N LEU A 12 -0.49 -14.34 -3.67
CA LEU A 12 -0.35 -14.50 -2.22
C LEU A 12 1.11 -14.44 -1.77
N MET A 13 2.02 -15.06 -2.53
CA MET A 13 3.46 -15.00 -2.23
C MET A 13 4.00 -13.58 -2.33
N VAL A 14 3.63 -12.83 -3.38
CA VAL A 14 4.02 -11.42 -3.54
C VAL A 14 3.50 -10.58 -2.38
N LEU A 15 2.22 -10.72 -2.01
CA LEU A 15 1.62 -9.99 -0.89
C LEU A 15 2.31 -10.32 0.44
N LEU A 16 2.63 -11.59 0.66
CA LEU A 16 3.33 -12.03 1.87
C LEU A 16 4.73 -11.39 1.93
N VAL A 17 5.53 -11.55 0.87
CA VAL A 17 6.89 -10.98 0.80
C VAL A 17 6.86 -9.45 0.92
N SER A 18 5.95 -8.77 0.22
CA SER A 18 5.83 -7.31 0.31
C SER A 18 5.40 -6.86 1.71
N SER A 19 4.48 -7.58 2.36
CA SER A 19 4.05 -7.25 3.72
C SER A 19 5.18 -7.40 4.72
N ILE A 20 6.00 -8.46 4.61
CA ILE A 20 7.18 -8.67 5.44
C ILE A 20 8.19 -7.54 5.18
N ALA A 21 8.46 -7.23 3.91
CA ALA A 21 9.41 -6.18 3.54
C ALA A 21 8.99 -4.82 4.10
N VAL A 22 7.73 -4.41 3.93
CA VAL A 22 7.20 -3.15 4.46
C VAL A 22 7.21 -3.14 5.99
N PHE A 23 6.79 -4.24 6.63
CA PHE A 23 6.79 -4.34 8.09
C PHE A 23 8.20 -4.18 8.67
N TYR A 24 9.18 -4.92 8.12
CA TYR A 24 10.56 -4.82 8.54
C TYR A 24 11.16 -3.44 8.23
N ALA A 25 10.86 -2.85 7.07
CA ALA A 25 11.34 -1.52 6.71
C ALA A 25 10.90 -0.47 7.75
N ILE A 26 9.62 -0.47 8.14
CA ILE A 26 9.07 0.45 9.16
C ILE A 26 9.70 0.19 10.54
N ARG A 27 9.88 -1.08 10.92
CA ARG A 27 10.45 -1.44 12.23
C ARG A 27 11.94 -1.11 12.33
N LEU A 28 12.69 -1.30 11.24
CA LEU A 28 14.13 -1.04 11.19
C LEU A 28 14.44 0.45 11.01
N SER A 29 13.55 1.24 10.41
CA SER A 29 13.74 2.69 10.24
C SER A 29 13.62 3.47 11.56
N GLY A 30 13.54 2.81 12.71
CA GLY A 30 13.32 3.44 14.01
C GLY A 30 11.88 3.91 14.22
N GLY A 31 10.92 3.40 13.45
CA GLY A 31 9.50 3.70 13.56
C GLY A 31 8.89 3.10 14.83
N ASP A 32 9.20 3.69 15.99
CA ASP A 32 8.53 3.38 17.24
C ASP A 32 7.15 4.03 17.24
N ALA A 33 6.12 3.30 16.79
CA ALA A 33 4.76 3.84 16.72
C ALA A 33 4.21 4.29 18.10
N THR A 34 4.77 3.78 19.19
CA THR A 34 4.50 4.27 20.55
C THR A 34 5.05 5.68 20.78
N ALA A 35 6.20 6.03 20.21
CA ALA A 35 6.77 7.37 20.33
C ALA A 35 5.87 8.45 19.70
N ALA A 36 5.13 8.11 18.64
CA ALA A 36 4.15 9.00 18.02
C ALA A 36 2.82 9.11 18.80
N ALA A 37 2.53 8.12 19.67
CA ALA A 37 1.32 8.09 20.48
C ALA A 37 1.48 8.82 21.83
N LEU A 38 2.71 8.88 22.34
CA LEU A 38 3.02 9.50 23.62
C LEU A 38 3.32 11.00 23.46
N PRO A 39 2.81 11.87 24.35
CA PRO A 39 3.24 13.26 24.43
C PRO A 39 4.76 13.35 24.59
N GLY A 40 5.40 14.35 23.97
CA GLY A 40 6.84 14.57 24.09
C GLY A 40 7.33 14.81 25.53
N SER A 41 6.42 15.08 26.47
CA SER A 41 6.67 15.26 27.90
C SER A 41 6.55 13.98 28.74
N ALA A 42 6.26 12.82 28.15
CA ALA A 42 6.18 11.56 28.87
C ALA A 42 7.56 11.16 29.43
N THR A 43 7.62 10.73 30.70
CA THR A 43 8.85 10.23 31.32
C THR A 43 9.32 8.95 30.63
N GLU A 44 10.64 8.72 30.62
CA GLU A 44 11.22 7.55 29.95
C GLU A 44 10.69 6.24 30.54
N GLU A 45 10.48 6.17 31.87
CA GLU A 45 9.89 4.97 32.50
C GLU A 45 8.47 4.69 31.98
N PHE A 46 7.67 5.73 31.74
CA PHE A 46 6.32 5.56 31.21
C PHE A 46 6.35 5.13 29.73
N ARG A 47 7.33 5.63 28.96
CA ARG A 47 7.53 5.23 27.55
C ARG A 47 7.90 3.75 27.46
N GLU A 48 8.82 3.27 28.30
CA GLU A 48 9.22 1.86 28.34
C GLU A 48 8.06 0.95 28.77
N ALA A 49 7.34 1.31 29.84
CA ALA A 49 6.17 0.55 30.30
C ALA A 49 5.07 0.48 29.22
N PHE A 50 4.85 1.59 28.49
CA PHE A 50 3.90 1.61 27.39
C PHE A 50 4.35 0.72 26.21
N ARG A 51 5.63 0.74 25.85
CA ARG A 51 6.21 -0.17 24.83
C ARG A 51 6.04 -1.63 25.20
N GLU A 52 6.26 -1.96 26.47
CA GLU A 52 6.08 -3.33 26.98
C GLU A 52 4.62 -3.78 26.88
N SER A 53 3.68 -2.96 27.34
CA SER A 53 2.25 -3.27 27.26
C SER A 53 1.73 -3.45 25.83
N MET A 54 2.34 -2.77 24.85
CA MET A 54 2.02 -2.91 23.43
C MET A 54 2.73 -4.07 22.74
N GLY A 55 3.61 -4.81 23.45
CA GLY A 55 4.36 -5.94 22.92
C GLY A 55 5.50 -5.55 21.98
N PHE A 56 5.93 -4.28 21.99
CA PHE A 56 7.04 -3.80 21.14
C PHE A 56 8.41 -4.32 21.62
N ASN A 57 8.49 -4.88 22.82
CA ASN A 57 9.68 -5.55 23.37
C ASN A 57 9.86 -6.99 22.84
N GLN A 58 8.86 -7.56 22.18
CA GLN A 58 8.96 -8.91 21.62
C GLN A 58 9.84 -8.92 20.35
N PRO A 59 10.44 -10.07 19.98
CA PRO A 59 11.14 -10.20 18.70
C PRO A 59 10.28 -9.80 17.50
N ILE A 60 10.86 -9.12 16.50
CA ILE A 60 10.16 -8.56 15.33
C ILE A 60 9.27 -9.60 14.62
N TYR A 61 9.71 -10.85 14.54
CA TYR A 61 8.93 -11.92 13.92
C TYR A 61 7.62 -12.21 14.69
N GLN A 62 7.62 -12.18 16.02
CA GLN A 62 6.40 -12.37 16.84
C GLN A 62 5.43 -11.21 16.66
N GLN A 63 5.96 -9.99 16.54
CA GLN A 63 5.15 -8.81 16.25
C GLN A 63 4.47 -8.92 14.88
N TYR A 64 5.18 -9.46 13.87
CA TYR A 64 4.62 -9.70 12.54
C TYR A 64 3.49 -10.75 12.57
N PHE A 65 3.67 -11.87 13.26
CA PHE A 65 2.61 -12.89 13.38
C PHE A 65 1.39 -12.37 14.14
N THR A 66 1.60 -11.56 15.18
CA THR A 66 0.50 -10.89 15.89
C THR A 66 -0.24 -9.92 14.97
N PHE A 67 0.49 -9.14 14.17
CA PHE A 67 -0.07 -8.22 13.19
C PHE A 67 -0.91 -8.95 12.13
N ILE A 68 -0.36 -9.99 11.49
CA ILE A 68 -1.07 -10.80 10.50
C ILE A 68 -2.28 -11.48 11.13
N GLY A 69 -2.16 -12.02 12.35
CA GLY A 69 -3.27 -12.62 13.08
C GLY A 69 -4.45 -11.66 13.29
N LYS A 70 -4.16 -10.40 13.68
CA LYS A 70 -5.17 -9.34 13.84
C LYS A 70 -5.81 -8.91 12.52
N ILE A 71 -5.04 -8.87 11.43
CA ILE A 71 -5.59 -8.57 10.10
C ILE A 71 -6.50 -9.71 9.64
N LEU A 72 -6.05 -10.96 9.74
CA LEU A 72 -6.80 -12.13 9.30
C LEU A 72 -8.07 -12.38 10.13
N SER A 73 -8.08 -11.97 11.40
CA SER A 73 -9.29 -12.02 12.24
C SER A 73 -10.32 -10.93 11.92
N GLY A 74 -10.00 -10.01 11.00
CA GLY A 74 -10.87 -8.89 10.63
C GLY A 74 -10.90 -7.77 11.67
N ASN A 75 -10.04 -7.82 12.69
CA ASN A 75 -9.93 -6.77 13.70
C ASN A 75 -8.46 -6.29 13.85
N PRO A 76 -8.00 -5.41 12.96
CA PRO A 76 -6.67 -4.82 13.03
C PRO A 76 -6.44 -3.98 14.31
N GLY A 77 -7.50 -3.55 14.99
CA GLY A 77 -7.46 -2.73 16.20
C GLY A 77 -7.61 -1.24 15.93
N ASN A 78 -7.08 -0.42 16.85
CA ASN A 78 -7.17 1.04 16.79
C ASN A 78 -5.81 1.67 16.49
N SER A 79 -5.85 2.85 15.88
CA SER A 79 -4.68 3.68 15.66
C SER A 79 -4.11 4.15 17.00
N LEU A 80 -2.80 3.97 17.16
CA LEU A 80 -2.03 4.43 18.32
C LEU A 80 -2.03 5.96 18.47
N THR A 81 -2.12 6.71 17.37
CA THR A 81 -2.02 8.18 17.38
C THR A 81 -3.36 8.86 17.60
N ASN A 82 -4.43 8.33 16.99
CA ASN A 82 -5.73 9.02 16.92
C ASN A 82 -6.84 8.23 17.64
N ASN A 83 -6.55 7.04 18.19
CA ASN A 83 -7.51 6.10 18.78
C ASN A 83 -8.70 5.73 17.86
N ALA A 84 -8.62 6.03 16.57
CA ALA A 84 -9.64 5.68 15.59
C ALA A 84 -9.53 4.20 15.19
N SER A 85 -10.67 3.58 14.84
CA SER A 85 -10.68 2.21 14.32
C SER A 85 -9.90 2.12 13.01
N LEU A 86 -8.92 1.23 12.96
CA LEU A 86 -8.13 1.00 11.75
C LEU A 86 -9.01 0.45 10.62
N THR A 87 -10.03 -0.36 10.92
CA THR A 87 -10.95 -0.88 9.91
C THR A 87 -11.71 0.25 9.20
N GLY A 88 -12.16 1.27 9.94
CA GLY A 88 -12.80 2.44 9.35
C GLY A 88 -11.84 3.24 8.48
N MET A 89 -10.64 3.53 8.99
CA MET A 89 -9.60 4.25 8.24
C MET A 89 -9.20 3.51 6.95
N LEU A 90 -8.98 2.20 7.01
CA LEU A 90 -8.68 1.39 5.84
C LEU A 90 -9.82 1.41 4.83
N GLY A 91 -11.07 1.40 5.28
CA GLY A 91 -12.25 1.52 4.43
C GLY A 91 -12.28 2.86 3.68
N ASP A 92 -12.09 3.96 4.39
CA ASP A 92 -12.10 5.31 3.82
C ASP A 92 -10.95 5.52 2.82
N HIS A 93 -9.74 5.10 3.19
CA HIS A 93 -8.59 5.15 2.29
C HIS A 93 -8.79 4.23 1.08
N GLY A 94 -9.35 3.04 1.29
CA GLY A 94 -9.70 2.11 0.22
C GLY A 94 -10.68 2.73 -0.77
N MET A 95 -11.73 3.39 -0.29
CA MET A 95 -12.71 4.08 -1.14
C MET A 95 -12.06 5.20 -1.95
N ASN A 96 -11.22 6.04 -1.31
CA ASN A 96 -10.51 7.10 -2.01
C ASN A 96 -9.58 6.55 -3.10
N SER A 97 -8.82 5.48 -2.81
CA SER A 97 -7.98 4.81 -3.82
C SER A 97 -8.79 4.22 -4.96
N LEU A 98 -9.98 3.67 -4.69
CA LEU A 98 -10.89 3.16 -5.72
C LEU A 98 -11.42 4.28 -6.62
N VAL A 99 -11.82 5.41 -6.03
CA VAL A 99 -12.27 6.58 -6.80
C VAL A 99 -11.14 7.13 -7.65
N LEU A 100 -9.94 7.31 -7.08
CA LEU A 100 -8.78 7.81 -7.82
C LEU A 100 -8.37 6.86 -8.94
N GLY A 101 -8.26 5.57 -8.63
CA GLY A 101 -7.91 4.53 -9.59
C GLY A 101 -8.95 4.40 -10.69
N GLY A 102 -10.24 4.45 -10.33
CA GLY A 102 -11.35 4.43 -11.28
C GLY A 102 -11.35 5.64 -12.20
N ALA A 103 -11.15 6.85 -11.65
CA ALA A 103 -11.05 8.07 -12.45
C ALA A 103 -9.86 8.03 -13.41
N ALA A 104 -8.69 7.59 -12.94
CA ALA A 104 -7.52 7.40 -13.77
C ALA A 104 -7.78 6.37 -14.88
N PHE A 105 -8.44 5.25 -14.55
CA PHE A 105 -8.81 4.23 -15.53
C PHE A 105 -9.73 4.79 -16.61
N VAL A 106 -10.77 5.54 -16.24
CA VAL A 106 -11.66 6.21 -17.19
C VAL A 106 -10.89 7.15 -18.11
N LEU A 107 -10.00 7.98 -17.57
CA LEU A 107 -9.19 8.90 -18.37
C LEU A 107 -8.24 8.18 -19.33
N VAL A 108 -7.59 7.11 -18.88
CA VAL A 108 -6.70 6.30 -19.72
C VAL A 108 -7.47 5.69 -20.88
N PHE A 109 -8.67 5.17 -20.64
CA PHE A 109 -9.50 4.61 -21.72
C PHE A 109 -10.04 5.69 -22.64
N ALA A 110 -10.50 6.81 -22.09
CA ALA A 110 -11.08 7.91 -22.85
C ALA A 110 -10.05 8.63 -23.74
N ILE A 111 -8.79 8.72 -23.32
CA ILE A 111 -7.74 9.45 -24.05
C ILE A 111 -6.80 8.49 -24.79
N GLY A 112 -6.35 7.44 -24.10
CA GLY A 112 -5.36 6.50 -24.63
C GLY A 112 -5.88 5.69 -25.82
N ILE A 113 -7.14 5.23 -25.78
CA ILE A 113 -7.71 4.46 -26.89
C ILE A 113 -7.86 5.33 -28.15
N PRO A 114 -8.49 6.52 -28.11
CA PRO A 114 -8.59 7.36 -29.31
C PRO A 114 -7.24 7.81 -29.87
N LEU A 115 -6.27 8.17 -29.01
CA LEU A 115 -4.92 8.52 -29.46
C LEU A 115 -4.22 7.33 -30.13
N GLY A 116 -4.33 6.14 -29.55
CA GLY A 116 -3.80 4.90 -30.15
C GLY A 116 -4.45 4.58 -31.50
N MET A 117 -5.78 4.75 -31.60
CA MET A 117 -6.50 4.57 -32.87
C MET A 117 -6.08 5.60 -33.93
N LEU A 118 -5.93 6.88 -33.55
CA LEU A 118 -5.50 7.95 -34.47
C LEU A 118 -4.08 7.72 -34.99
N ALA A 119 -3.15 7.32 -34.11
CA ALA A 119 -1.79 6.96 -34.51
C ALA A 119 -1.79 5.78 -35.50
N SER A 120 -2.64 4.76 -35.25
CA SER A 120 -2.77 3.61 -36.15
C SER A 120 -3.39 3.96 -37.51
N LEU A 121 -4.37 4.86 -37.56
CA LEU A 121 -5.03 5.26 -38.81
C LEU A 121 -4.17 6.19 -39.67
N ARG A 122 -3.33 7.03 -39.04
CA ARG A 122 -2.41 7.96 -39.72
C ARG A 122 -0.96 7.47 -39.61
N ARG A 123 -0.76 6.18 -39.82
CA ARG A 123 0.55 5.52 -39.71
C ARG A 123 1.60 6.22 -40.60
N ASN A 124 2.80 6.43 -40.06
CA ASN A 124 3.92 7.10 -40.74
C ASN A 124 3.70 8.59 -41.06
N SER A 125 2.80 9.25 -40.32
CA SER A 125 2.58 10.71 -40.39
C SER A 125 3.25 11.44 -39.22
N TRP A 126 3.39 12.77 -39.34
CA TRP A 126 3.87 13.62 -38.24
C TRP A 126 3.04 13.48 -36.95
N THR A 127 1.74 13.20 -37.05
CA THR A 127 0.87 12.94 -35.89
C THR A 127 1.18 11.61 -35.19
N ASP A 128 1.57 10.58 -35.96
CA ASP A 128 1.97 9.27 -35.42
C ASP A 128 3.34 9.37 -34.70
N HIS A 129 4.33 10.03 -35.32
CA HIS A 129 5.63 10.24 -34.70
C HIS A 129 5.56 11.07 -33.41
N GLY A 130 4.68 12.08 -33.36
CA GLY A 130 4.44 12.88 -32.15
C GLY A 130 3.89 12.05 -30.99
N ILE A 131 2.85 11.25 -31.24
CA ILE A 131 2.20 10.40 -30.22
C ILE A 131 3.16 9.31 -29.72
N MET A 132 3.93 8.70 -30.62
CA MET A 132 4.89 7.65 -30.28
C MET A 132 6.10 8.20 -29.50
N SER A 133 6.63 9.36 -29.89
CA SER A 133 7.73 10.01 -29.17
C SER A 133 7.31 10.40 -27.76
N PHE A 134 6.13 11.01 -27.62
CA PHE A 134 5.57 11.34 -26.32
C PHE A 134 5.37 10.10 -25.44
N SER A 135 4.82 9.02 -25.98
CA SER A 135 4.62 7.78 -25.22
C SER A 135 5.93 7.15 -24.77
N THR A 136 6.96 7.20 -25.63
CA THR A 136 8.28 6.62 -25.31
C THR A 136 8.99 7.41 -24.22
N ILE A 137 8.93 8.76 -24.29
CA ILE A 137 9.49 9.63 -23.25
C ILE A 137 8.71 9.48 -21.94
N ALA A 138 7.38 9.37 -21.98
CA ALA A 138 6.56 9.20 -20.79
C ALA A 138 6.79 7.84 -20.09
N MET A 139 7.26 6.82 -20.83
CA MET A 139 7.55 5.49 -20.29
C MET A 139 8.98 5.35 -19.74
N ALA A 140 9.90 6.22 -20.17
CA ALA A 140 11.30 6.25 -19.74
C ALA A 140 11.50 7.05 -18.44
#